data_AF-A0A966CAI1-F1
#
_entry.id   AF-A0A966CAI1-F1
#
_cell.length_a   1.000
_cell.length_b   1.000
_cell.length_c   1.000
_cell.angle_alpha   90.00
_cell.angle_beta   90.00
_cell.angle_gamma   90.00
#
_symmetry.space_group_name_H-M   'P 1'
#
loop_
_entity.id
_entity.type
_entity.pdbx_description
1 polymer ?
#
loop_
_entity_poly.entity_id
_entity_poly.type
_entity_poly.pdbx_seq_one_letter_code
_entity_poly.pdbx_strand_id
1 'polypeptide(L)'
;MNINWQKLAQIKELEPYFTKDFQGFKNKIENYLNIWIKISPEDLDKLALIRALEVTNGCTQWAYRRGDQDCLPLEETQKCMKLSMSSIKNKEILLNNGKVIKYTGKLAQLMDESRSLYIDAFKNNIEGKEEEFYAISTAQFLVHGEERMNKCFQIIKDNYLSLFTDFFIKKGENYVKPYLSAYD
;
A
#
# COMPACT_ATOMS: atom_id res chain seq x y z
N MET A 1 -9.33 -11.00 -16.09
CA MET A 1 -8.92 -10.84 -14.68
C MET A 1 -9.46 -12.03 -13.92
N ASN A 2 -8.66 -13.07 -13.69
CA ASN A 2 -9.06 -14.24 -12.93
C ASN A 2 -8.49 -14.12 -11.51
N ILE A 3 -9.36 -13.92 -10.52
CA ILE A 3 -8.94 -13.69 -9.14
C ILE A 3 -9.18 -14.96 -8.33
N ASN A 4 -8.12 -15.46 -7.70
CA ASN A 4 -8.20 -16.56 -6.75
C ASN A 4 -8.65 -16.04 -5.38
N TRP A 5 -9.97 -15.94 -5.21
CA TRP A 5 -10.60 -15.46 -3.97
C TRP A 5 -10.23 -16.28 -2.73
N GLN A 6 -9.98 -17.58 -2.89
CA GLN A 6 -9.58 -18.44 -1.78
C GLN A 6 -8.16 -18.11 -1.28
N LYS A 7 -7.23 -17.79 -2.19
CA LYS A 7 -5.91 -17.27 -1.80
C LYS A 7 -6.03 -15.94 -1.06
N LEU A 8 -6.88 -15.02 -1.53
CA LEU A 8 -7.11 -13.74 -0.82
C LEU A 8 -7.69 -13.96 0.58
N ALA A 9 -8.61 -14.90 0.75
CA ALA A 9 -9.21 -15.21 2.04
C ALA A 9 -8.24 -15.78 3.08
N GLN A 10 -7.09 -16.30 2.64
CA GLN A 10 -6.02 -16.80 3.52
C GLN A 10 -5.04 -15.71 3.98
N ILE A 11 -5.15 -14.49 3.43
CA ILE A 11 -4.32 -13.37 3.87
C ILE A 11 -4.79 -12.94 5.26
N LYS A 12 -3.88 -12.90 6.23
CA LYS A 12 -4.17 -12.63 7.65
C LYS A 12 -5.01 -11.36 7.86
N GLU A 13 -4.71 -10.29 7.11
CA GLU A 13 -5.44 -9.03 7.21
C GLU A 13 -6.86 -9.11 6.63
N LEU A 14 -7.12 -10.04 5.71
CA LEU A 14 -8.41 -10.18 5.01
C LEU A 14 -9.30 -11.28 5.60
N GLU A 15 -8.70 -12.29 6.24
CA GLU A 15 -9.37 -13.46 6.81
C GLU A 15 -10.60 -13.10 7.68
N PRO A 16 -10.54 -12.10 8.60
CA PRO A 16 -11.69 -11.77 9.43
C PRO A 16 -12.91 -11.30 8.61
N TYR A 17 -12.69 -10.57 7.51
CA TYR A 17 -13.76 -10.04 6.68
C TYR A 17 -14.35 -11.12 5.77
N PHE A 18 -13.51 -11.96 5.17
CA PHE A 18 -13.98 -13.10 4.39
C PHE A 18 -14.72 -14.15 5.24
N THR A 19 -14.28 -14.38 6.47
CA THR A 19 -14.95 -15.30 7.41
C THR A 19 -16.31 -14.77 7.84
N LYS A 20 -16.42 -13.45 8.06
CA LYS A 20 -17.68 -12.80 8.45
C LYS A 20 -18.71 -12.80 7.31
N ASP A 21 -18.30 -12.37 6.12
CA ASP A 21 -19.17 -12.32 4.94
C ASP A 21 -18.32 -12.40 3.65
N PHE A 22 -18.10 -13.64 3.19
CA PHE A 22 -17.26 -13.90 2.03
C PHE A 22 -17.75 -13.16 0.78
N GLN A 23 -19.06 -13.24 0.50
CA GLN A 23 -19.63 -12.67 -0.72
C GLN A 23 -19.73 -11.15 -0.63
N GLY A 24 -20.10 -10.61 0.53
CA GLY A 24 -20.14 -9.17 0.77
C GLY A 24 -18.77 -8.52 0.62
N PHE A 25 -17.74 -9.10 1.24
CA PHE A 25 -16.38 -8.57 1.15
C PHE A 25 -15.80 -8.70 -0.27
N LYS A 26 -16.05 -9.83 -0.95
CA LYS A 26 -15.76 -9.97 -2.39
C LYS A 26 -16.40 -8.86 -3.22
N ASN A 27 -17.69 -8.61 -3.05
CA ASN A 27 -18.40 -7.57 -3.80
C ASN A 27 -17.80 -6.17 -3.56
N LYS A 28 -17.36 -5.87 -2.34
CA LYS A 28 -16.66 -4.61 -2.03
C LYS A 28 -15.35 -4.49 -2.83
N ILE A 29 -14.53 -5.54 -2.86
CA ILE A 29 -13.29 -5.56 -3.65
C ILE A 29 -13.61 -5.37 -5.14
N GLU A 30 -14.59 -6.08 -5.68
CA GLU A 30 -15.00 -5.96 -7.10
C GLU A 30 -15.49 -4.55 -7.45
N ASN A 31 -16.21 -3.88 -6.54
CA ASN A 31 -16.62 -2.50 -6.74
C ASN A 31 -15.42 -1.55 -6.87
N TYR A 32 -14.39 -1.71 -6.02
CA TYR A 32 -13.17 -0.92 -6.15
C TYR A 32 -12.39 -1.30 -7.42
N LEU A 33 -12.31 -2.58 -7.78
CA LEU A 33 -11.66 -3.01 -9.02
C LEU A 33 -12.24 -2.28 -10.23
N ASN A 34 -13.57 -2.17 -10.34
CA ASN A 34 -14.26 -1.46 -11.42
C ASN A 34 -13.89 0.04 -11.53
N ILE A 35 -13.41 0.64 -10.44
CA ILE A 35 -12.91 2.02 -10.41
C ILE A 35 -11.45 2.05 -10.86
N TRP A 36 -10.62 1.17 -10.28
CA TRP A 36 -9.17 1.18 -10.46
C TRP A 36 -8.72 0.74 -11.86
N ILE A 37 -9.44 -0.20 -12.50
CA ILE A 37 -9.11 -0.65 -13.87
C ILE A 37 -9.25 0.46 -14.93
N LYS A 38 -9.91 1.57 -14.60
CA LYS A 38 -10.10 2.71 -15.52
C LYS A 38 -8.96 3.73 -15.47
N ILE A 39 -8.02 3.58 -14.53
CA ILE A 39 -6.86 4.46 -14.39
C ILE A 39 -5.87 4.12 -15.50
N SER A 40 -5.24 5.15 -16.10
CA SER A 40 -4.26 4.94 -17.16
C SER A 40 -3.03 4.17 -16.63
N PRO A 41 -2.35 3.38 -17.47
CA PRO A 41 -1.15 2.64 -17.05
C PRO A 41 -0.07 3.52 -16.41
N GLU A 42 0.15 4.72 -16.95
CA GLU A 42 1.15 5.69 -16.47
C GLU A 42 0.82 6.23 -15.08
N ASP A 43 -0.47 6.42 -14.80
CA ASP A 43 -0.93 6.88 -13.49
C ASP A 43 -0.96 5.74 -12.47
N LEU A 44 -1.24 4.50 -12.92
CA LEU A 44 -1.07 3.30 -12.10
C LEU A 44 0.39 3.11 -11.66
N ASP A 45 1.38 3.37 -12.52
CA ASP A 45 2.79 3.29 -12.14
C ASP A 45 3.13 4.24 -10.99
N LYS A 46 2.60 5.48 -11.03
CA LYS A 46 2.78 6.45 -9.94
C LYS A 46 2.08 5.98 -8.66
N LEU A 47 0.83 5.51 -8.77
CA LEU A 47 0.05 5.04 -7.63
C LEU A 47 0.68 3.79 -6.97
N ALA A 48 1.23 2.88 -7.77
CA ALA A 48 1.98 1.73 -7.28
C ALA A 48 3.24 2.17 -6.52
N LEU A 49 3.95 3.20 -6.99
CA LEU A 49 5.14 3.72 -6.31
C LEU A 49 4.83 4.27 -4.93
N ILE A 50 3.76 5.07 -4.78
CA ILE A 50 3.38 5.57 -3.45
C ILE A 50 2.91 4.43 -2.55
N ARG A 51 2.18 3.42 -3.08
CA ARG A 51 1.80 2.23 -2.30
C ARG A 51 3.01 1.43 -1.83
N ALA A 52 4.03 1.24 -2.65
CA ALA A 52 5.27 0.59 -2.24
C ALA A 52 5.93 1.34 -1.08
N LEU A 53 6.05 2.67 -1.18
CA LEU A 53 6.59 3.51 -0.11
C LEU A 53 5.76 3.42 1.19
N GLU A 54 4.43 3.48 1.09
CA GLU A 54 3.51 3.39 2.22
C GLU A 54 3.60 2.04 2.93
N VAL A 55 3.65 0.93 2.18
CA VAL A 55 3.76 -0.41 2.74
C VAL A 55 5.10 -0.58 3.44
N THR A 56 6.22 -0.21 2.80
CA THR A 56 7.54 -0.28 3.42
C THR A 56 7.57 0.51 4.74
N ASN A 57 7.06 1.75 4.72
CA ASN A 57 6.95 2.57 5.92
C ASN A 57 6.01 1.98 6.99
N GLY A 58 4.91 1.35 6.57
CA GLY A 58 4.00 0.63 7.47
C GLY A 58 4.70 -0.51 8.20
N CYS A 59 5.47 -1.34 7.46
CA CYS A 59 6.26 -2.41 8.03
C CYS A 59 7.31 -1.90 9.03
N THR A 60 8.00 -0.79 8.71
CA THR A 60 8.97 -0.13 9.60
C THR A 60 8.32 0.35 10.90
N GLN A 61 7.21 1.11 10.78
CA GLN A 61 6.52 1.65 11.95
C GLN A 61 5.98 0.57 12.88
N TRP A 62 5.36 -0.46 12.30
CA TRP A 62 4.77 -1.53 13.10
C TRP A 62 5.83 -2.37 13.80
N ALA A 63 7.01 -2.56 13.20
CA ALA A 63 8.12 -3.22 13.87
C ALA A 63 8.58 -2.43 15.10
N TYR A 64 8.72 -1.11 14.99
CA TYR A 64 9.06 -0.27 16.14
C TYR A 64 7.98 -0.31 17.22
N ARG A 65 6.69 -0.17 16.86
CA ARG A 65 5.58 -0.15 17.83
C ARG A 65 5.44 -1.45 18.62
N ARG A 66 5.82 -2.59 18.04
CA ARG A 66 5.82 -3.89 18.71
C ARG A 66 7.11 -4.21 19.46
N GLY A 67 8.16 -3.41 19.27
CA GLY A 67 9.49 -3.73 19.80
C GLY A 67 10.11 -4.96 19.14
N ASP A 68 9.86 -5.18 17.83
CA ASP A 68 10.51 -6.25 17.08
C ASP A 68 12.04 -6.11 17.21
N GLN A 69 12.78 -7.23 17.32
CA GLN A 69 14.25 -7.20 17.52
C GLN A 69 14.99 -6.43 16.42
N ASP A 70 14.52 -6.54 15.17
CA ASP A 70 15.08 -5.86 14.01
C ASP A 70 14.49 -4.46 13.77
N CYS A 71 13.77 -3.88 14.74
CA CYS A 71 13.21 -2.53 14.57
C CYS A 71 14.31 -1.48 14.42
N LEU A 72 14.07 -0.49 13.56
CA LEU A 72 14.98 0.65 13.47
C LEU A 72 14.92 1.46 14.77
N PRO A 73 16.02 2.14 15.15
CA PRO A 73 15.98 3.14 16.21
C PRO A 73 14.88 4.17 15.97
N LEU A 74 14.41 4.82 17.05
CA LEU A 74 13.32 5.78 16.99
C LEU A 74 13.58 6.89 15.94
N GLU A 75 14.78 7.44 15.92
CA GLU A 75 15.14 8.52 15.00
C GLU A 75 15.03 8.11 13.52
N GLU A 76 15.55 6.93 13.18
CA GLU A 76 15.47 6.38 11.82
C GLU A 76 14.04 6.01 11.45
N THR A 77 13.27 5.45 12.39
CA THR A 77 11.83 5.22 12.22
C THR A 77 11.09 6.53 11.92
N GLN A 78 11.41 7.62 12.63
CA GLN A 78 10.81 8.93 12.39
C GLN A 78 11.20 9.53 11.03
N LYS A 79 12.44 9.33 10.57
CA LYS A 79 12.87 9.74 9.23
C LYS A 79 12.10 9.00 8.13
N CYS A 80 11.93 7.68 8.27
CA CYS A 80 11.09 6.87 7.39
C CYS A 80 9.64 7.39 7.34
N MET A 81 9.05 7.64 8.51
CA MET A 81 7.71 8.19 8.62
C MET A 81 7.59 9.56 7.96
N LYS A 82 8.56 10.45 8.20
CA LYS A 82 8.57 11.80 7.64
C LYS A 82 8.57 11.74 6.13
N LEU A 83 9.41 10.90 5.51
CA LEU A 83 9.47 10.71 4.05
C LEU A 83 8.11 10.29 3.48
N SER A 84 7.52 9.22 4.02
CA SER A 84 6.23 8.72 3.53
C SER A 84 5.11 9.75 3.73
N MET A 85 5.01 10.33 4.94
CA MET A 85 3.98 11.31 5.25
C MET A 85 4.12 12.60 4.44
N SER A 86 5.34 13.10 4.24
CA SER A 86 5.56 14.30 3.41
C SER A 86 5.20 14.01 1.96
N SER A 87 5.49 12.81 1.46
CA SER A 87 5.17 12.44 0.09
C SER A 87 3.66 12.44 -0.16
N ILE A 88 2.89 11.91 0.80
CA ILE A 88 1.41 11.89 0.74
C ILE A 88 0.82 13.30 0.88
N LYS A 89 1.37 14.13 1.77
CA LYS A 89 0.87 15.50 2.03
C LYS A 89 1.18 16.44 0.87
N ASN A 90 2.40 16.38 0.35
CA ASN A 90 2.87 17.26 -0.73
C ASN A 90 2.50 16.73 -2.12
N LYS A 91 1.95 15.51 -2.20
CA LYS A 91 1.58 14.86 -3.47
C LYS A 91 2.78 14.73 -4.40
N GLU A 92 3.93 14.36 -3.85
CA GLU A 92 5.15 14.16 -4.63
C GLU A 92 6.15 13.20 -3.97
N ILE A 93 7.00 12.57 -4.76
CA ILE A 93 8.12 11.76 -4.31
C ILE A 93 9.41 12.31 -4.94
N LEU A 94 10.38 12.69 -4.09
CA LEU A 94 11.70 13.17 -4.51
C LEU A 94 12.69 12.00 -4.56
N LEU A 95 13.18 11.69 -5.76
CA LEU A 95 14.18 10.65 -6.01
C LEU A 95 15.60 11.16 -5.73
N ASN A 96 16.54 10.23 -5.53
CA ASN A 96 17.95 10.50 -5.22
C ASN A 96 18.69 11.28 -6.33
N ASN A 97 18.22 11.15 -7.58
CA ASN A 97 18.73 11.85 -8.74
C ASN A 97 18.11 13.24 -8.94
N GLY A 98 17.32 13.72 -7.98
CA GLY A 98 16.66 15.02 -8.02
C GLY A 98 15.34 15.05 -8.81
N LYS A 99 14.94 13.95 -9.45
CA LYS A 99 13.64 13.87 -10.13
C LYS A 99 12.50 13.91 -9.11
N VAL A 100 11.47 14.69 -9.41
CA VAL A 100 10.24 14.77 -8.61
C VAL A 100 9.09 14.12 -9.36
N ILE A 101 8.49 13.09 -8.77
CA ILE A 101 7.27 12.47 -9.28
C ILE A 101 6.10 13.18 -8.61
N LYS A 102 5.26 13.86 -9.39
CA LYS A 102 4.09 14.61 -8.89
C LYS A 102 2.79 13.84 -9.12
N TYR A 103 1.89 13.96 -8.16
CA TYR A 103 0.55 13.42 -8.20
C TYR A 103 -0.43 14.59 -8.31
N THR A 104 -0.95 14.82 -9.51
CA THR A 104 -1.80 15.99 -9.81
C THR A 104 -3.19 15.57 -10.25
N GLY A 105 -4.16 16.49 -10.21
CA GLY A 105 -5.52 16.25 -10.70
C GLY A 105 -6.17 15.04 -10.02
N LYS A 106 -6.62 14.07 -10.81
CA LYS A 106 -7.33 12.89 -10.31
C LYS A 106 -6.47 12.03 -9.37
N LEU A 107 -5.15 11.96 -9.59
CA LEU A 107 -4.26 11.21 -8.71
C LEU A 107 -4.19 11.81 -7.30
N ALA A 108 -4.11 13.13 -7.20
CA ALA A 108 -4.10 13.83 -5.92
C ALA A 108 -5.38 13.53 -5.13
N GLN A 109 -6.53 13.58 -5.81
CA GLN A 109 -7.84 13.27 -5.25
C GLN A 109 -7.89 11.83 -4.73
N LEU A 110 -7.47 10.84 -5.53
CA LEU A 110 -7.42 9.43 -5.11
C LEU A 110 -6.55 9.23 -3.87
N MET A 111 -5.41 9.93 -3.80
CA MET A 111 -4.56 9.90 -2.61
C MET A 111 -5.23 10.52 -1.38
N ASP A 112 -6.00 11.60 -1.53
CA ASP A 112 -6.74 12.22 -0.42
C ASP A 112 -7.88 11.32 0.05
N GLU A 113 -8.62 10.70 -0.86
CA GLU A 113 -9.67 9.72 -0.57
C GLU A 113 -9.10 8.52 0.21
N SER A 114 -8.02 7.91 -0.30
CA SER A 114 -7.34 6.78 0.36
C SER A 114 -6.80 7.15 1.74
N ARG A 115 -6.25 8.36 1.89
CA ARG A 115 -5.75 8.86 3.19
C ARG A 115 -6.89 9.10 4.17
N SER A 116 -8.00 9.67 3.72
CA SER A 116 -9.16 9.94 4.57
C SER A 116 -9.74 8.63 5.09
N LEU A 117 -9.86 7.62 4.21
CA LEU A 117 -10.30 6.28 4.60
C LEU A 117 -9.36 5.63 5.62
N TYR A 118 -8.04 5.75 5.45
CA TYR A 118 -7.07 5.25 6.44
C TYR A 118 -7.24 5.93 7.80
N ILE A 119 -7.45 7.25 7.84
CA ILE A 119 -7.67 8.00 9.09
C ILE A 119 -8.96 7.51 9.76
N ASP A 120 -10.03 7.37 9.01
CA ASP A 120 -11.31 6.91 9.53
C ASP A 120 -11.22 5.49 10.10
N ALA A 121 -10.53 4.60 9.39
CA ALA A 121 -10.28 3.23 9.82
C ALA A 121 -9.44 3.16 11.10
N PHE A 122 -8.21 3.71 11.09
CA PHE A 122 -7.20 3.38 12.10
C PHE A 122 -6.92 4.48 13.11
N LYS A 123 -7.53 5.66 12.98
CA LYS A 123 -7.38 6.77 13.95
C LYS A 123 -8.69 7.16 14.61
N ASN A 124 -9.74 7.29 13.81
CA ASN A 124 -11.07 7.63 14.32
C ASN A 124 -11.85 6.39 14.75
N ASN A 125 -11.41 5.18 14.35
CA ASN A 125 -12.04 3.89 14.65
C ASN A 125 -13.52 3.87 14.23
N ILE A 126 -13.82 4.43 13.06
CA ILE A 126 -15.18 4.42 12.51
C ILE A 126 -15.52 3.00 12.06
N GLU A 127 -16.64 2.47 12.56
CA GLU A 127 -17.09 1.12 12.27
C GLU A 127 -17.18 0.86 10.75
N GLY A 128 -16.68 -0.30 10.33
CA GLY A 128 -16.69 -0.74 8.92
C GLY A 128 -15.63 -0.07 8.02
N LYS A 129 -14.91 0.96 8.48
CA LYS A 129 -13.92 1.65 7.64
C LYS A 129 -12.63 0.86 7.46
N GLU A 130 -12.26 0.01 8.42
CA GLU A 130 -11.15 -0.94 8.23
C GLU A 130 -11.45 -1.92 7.10
N GLU A 131 -12.66 -2.48 7.06
CA GLU A 131 -13.10 -3.39 5.99
C GLU A 131 -13.04 -2.68 4.62
N GLU A 132 -13.57 -1.45 4.52
CA GLU A 132 -13.47 -0.64 3.30
C GLU A 132 -12.02 -0.35 2.89
N PHE A 133 -11.14 -0.06 3.86
CA PHE A 133 -9.72 0.16 3.60
C PHE A 133 -9.03 -1.08 3.03
N TYR A 134 -9.30 -2.26 3.61
CA TYR A 134 -8.74 -3.51 3.10
C TYR A 134 -9.33 -3.90 1.74
N ALA A 135 -10.60 -3.61 1.47
CA ALA A 135 -11.21 -3.84 0.17
C ALA A 135 -10.54 -3.01 -0.93
N ILE A 136 -10.37 -1.69 -0.73
CA ILE A 136 -9.69 -0.83 -1.71
C ILE A 136 -8.20 -1.18 -1.84
N SER A 137 -7.49 -1.46 -0.73
CA SER A 137 -6.07 -1.83 -0.80
C SER A 137 -5.87 -3.14 -1.55
N THR A 138 -6.78 -4.09 -1.41
CA THR A 138 -6.75 -5.34 -2.18
C THR A 138 -6.96 -5.07 -3.67
N ALA A 139 -7.97 -4.28 -4.03
CA ALA A 139 -8.23 -3.89 -5.41
C ALA A 139 -7.03 -3.15 -6.04
N GLN A 140 -6.37 -2.26 -5.29
CA GLN A 140 -5.15 -1.58 -5.72
C GLN A 140 -4.04 -2.57 -6.09
N PHE A 141 -3.72 -3.52 -5.21
CA PHE A 141 -2.64 -4.48 -5.48
C PHE A 141 -2.96 -5.38 -6.67
N LEU A 142 -4.22 -5.81 -6.81
CA LEU A 142 -4.67 -6.61 -7.96
C LEU A 142 -4.56 -5.83 -9.29
N VAL A 143 -4.90 -4.54 -9.32
CA VAL A 143 -4.77 -3.71 -10.54
C VAL A 143 -3.33 -3.32 -10.82
N HIS A 144 -2.52 -3.04 -9.79
CA HIS A 144 -1.10 -2.77 -9.99
C HIS A 144 -0.40 -3.98 -10.60
N GLY A 145 -0.68 -5.18 -10.08
CA GLY A 145 -0.07 -6.41 -10.56
C GLY A 145 1.41 -6.54 -10.18
N GLU A 146 1.94 -7.75 -10.35
CA GLU A 146 3.26 -8.11 -9.85
C GLU A 146 4.40 -7.32 -10.50
N GLU A 147 4.41 -7.23 -11.83
CA GLU A 147 5.48 -6.56 -12.56
C GLU A 147 5.66 -5.10 -12.13
N ARG A 148 4.55 -4.37 -12.01
CA ARG A 148 4.56 -2.96 -11.61
C ARG A 148 5.01 -2.80 -10.17
N MET A 149 4.47 -3.61 -9.25
CA MET A 149 4.87 -3.53 -7.85
C MET A 149 6.36 -3.85 -7.67
N ASN A 150 6.88 -4.86 -8.36
CA ASN A 150 8.31 -5.20 -8.32
C ASN A 150 9.17 -4.05 -8.85
N LYS A 151 8.80 -3.42 -9.97
CA LYS A 151 9.46 -2.21 -10.47
C LYS A 151 9.44 -1.08 -9.43
N CYS A 152 8.32 -0.86 -8.77
CA CYS A 152 8.19 0.17 -7.75
C CYS A 152 9.04 -0.11 -6.51
N PHE A 153 9.10 -1.34 -6.02
CA PHE A 153 9.99 -1.70 -4.91
C PHE A 153 11.46 -1.54 -5.29
N GLN A 154 11.84 -1.84 -6.53
CA GLN A 154 13.19 -1.55 -7.02
C GLN A 154 13.48 -0.04 -6.99
N ILE A 155 12.53 0.81 -7.40
CA ILE A 155 12.68 2.28 -7.27
C ILE A 155 12.84 2.68 -5.81
N ILE A 156 12.05 2.13 -4.88
CA ILE A 156 12.20 2.40 -3.45
C ILE A 156 13.59 1.99 -2.96
N LYS A 157 14.09 0.84 -3.40
CA LYS A 157 15.43 0.36 -3.08
C LYS A 157 16.51 1.29 -3.60
N ASP A 158 16.49 1.63 -4.89
CA ASP A 158 17.51 2.48 -5.50
C ASP A 158 17.59 3.86 -4.86
N ASN A 159 16.47 4.37 -4.32
CA ASN A 159 16.37 5.73 -3.80
C ASN A 159 16.45 5.84 -2.27
N TYR A 160 16.03 4.82 -1.54
CA TYR A 160 15.82 4.90 -0.09
C TYR A 160 16.37 3.70 0.69
N LEU A 161 17.23 2.87 0.07
CA LEU A 161 17.85 1.72 0.75
C LEU A 161 18.58 2.10 2.03
N SER A 162 19.30 3.23 2.06
CA SER A 162 20.03 3.66 3.26
C SER A 162 19.10 4.06 4.43
N LEU A 163 17.86 4.42 4.12
CA LEU A 163 16.87 4.85 5.10
C LEU A 163 16.03 3.66 5.60
N PHE A 164 15.44 2.90 4.68
CA PHE A 164 14.60 1.77 5.05
C PHE A 164 15.38 0.50 5.36
N THR A 165 16.62 0.36 4.90
CA THR A 165 17.38 -0.91 4.85
C THR A 165 16.76 -1.96 3.92
N ASP A 166 17.56 -2.91 3.48
CA ASP A 166 17.10 -4.02 2.63
C ASP A 166 16.03 -4.87 3.35
N PHE A 167 16.13 -4.98 4.68
CA PHE A 167 15.20 -5.74 5.51
C PHE A 167 13.76 -5.23 5.41
N PHE A 168 13.52 -3.93 5.61
CA PHE A 168 12.15 -3.40 5.58
C PHE A 168 11.58 -3.29 4.18
N ILE A 169 12.42 -3.07 3.17
CA ILE A 169 11.98 -3.11 1.77
C ILE A 169 11.47 -4.52 1.44
N LYS A 170 12.25 -5.57 1.75
CA LYS A 170 11.82 -6.97 1.60
C LYS A 170 10.59 -7.31 2.43
N LYS A 171 10.47 -6.77 3.65
CA LYS A 171 9.27 -6.95 4.47
C LYS A 171 8.03 -6.37 3.78
N GLY A 172 8.18 -5.23 3.11
CA GLY A 172 7.12 -4.65 2.27
C GLY A 172 6.78 -5.49 1.04
N GLU A 173 7.79 -5.98 0.30
CA GLU A 173 7.58 -6.91 -0.83
C GLU A 173 6.81 -8.15 -0.38
N ASN A 174 7.25 -8.77 0.72
CA ASN A 174 6.61 -9.96 1.29
C ASN A 174 5.19 -9.71 1.81
N TYR A 175 4.90 -8.50 2.27
CA TYR A 175 3.54 -8.12 2.67
C TYR A 175 2.59 -8.08 1.47
N VAL A 176 3.04 -7.56 0.32
CA VAL A 176 2.19 -7.40 -0.88
C VAL A 176 2.10 -8.70 -1.70
N LYS A 177 3.14 -9.54 -1.66
CA LYS A 177 3.24 -10.77 -2.47
C LYS A 177 1.99 -11.69 -2.43
N PRO A 178 1.35 -11.97 -1.28
CA PRO A 178 0.14 -12.80 -1.25
C PRO A 178 -0.99 -12.24 -2.10
N TYR A 179 -1.20 -10.92 -2.07
CA TYR A 179 -2.22 -10.23 -2.87
C TYR A 179 -1.96 -10.38 -4.37
N LEU A 180 -0.69 -10.26 -4.78
CA LEU A 180 -0.28 -10.34 -6.19
C LEU A 180 -0.40 -11.77 -6.73
N SER A 181 -0.03 -12.76 -5.92
CA SER A 181 -0.11 -14.19 -6.28
C SER A 181 -1.54 -14.75 -6.36
N ALA A 182 -2.53 -13.95 -5.98
CA ALA A 182 -3.95 -14.26 -6.14
C ALA A 182 -4.49 -13.87 -7.51
N TYR A 183 -3.66 -13.26 -8.36
CA TYR A 183 -3.96 -12.92 -9.73
C TYR A 183 -3.26 -13.90 -10.69
N ASP A 184 -4.03 -14.55 -11.55
CA ASP A 184 -3.54 -15.33 -12.69
C ASP A 184 -3.93 -14.65 -14.02
#